data_AF-A0A0A1XLZ6-F1
#
_entry.id   AF-A0A0A1XLZ6-F1
#
_cell.length_a   1.000
_cell.length_b   1.000
_cell.length_c   1.000
_cell.angle_alpha   90.00
_cell.angle_beta   90.00
_cell.angle_gamma   90.00
#
_symmetry.space_group_name_H-M   'P 1'
#
loop_
_entity.id
_entity.type
_entity.pdbx_description
1 polymer ?
#
loop_
_entity_poly.entity_id
_entity_poly.type
_entity_poly.pdbx_seq_one_letter_code
_entity_poly.pdbx_strand_id
1 'polypeptide(L)'
;MVVDASHIQHFNNNQVMSSISLEQQLESLSEKKQQNKSMDYSKIGRTVKSALLKAQAESRVIVGLSAAIQVLSKSPEGSLFCLMAMPQVGDSATHMHEVLLEAFCYENDIYVIKVDCPSKLSRILGKTVLESCCLVQKTWTGAEESGEEQLNKQEEMLVDYCEAYWDAPQHPIVELPVV
;
A
#
# COMPACT_ATOMS: atom_id res chain seq x y z
N MET A 1 3.62 -70.14 -42.62
CA MET A 1 4.06 -68.87 -43.25
C MET A 1 3.79 -67.77 -42.24
N VAL A 2 4.88 -67.25 -41.67
CA VAL A 2 4.93 -66.21 -40.64
C VAL A 2 4.77 -64.83 -41.30
N VAL A 3 3.97 -63.93 -40.70
CA VAL A 3 3.98 -62.50 -41.01
C VAL A 3 4.03 -61.73 -39.68
N ASP A 4 5.16 -61.07 -39.47
CA ASP A 4 5.55 -60.35 -38.26
C ASP A 4 4.76 -59.05 -38.08
N ALA A 5 4.37 -58.79 -36.83
CA ALA A 5 3.73 -57.57 -36.38
C ALA A 5 4.78 -56.57 -35.89
N SER A 6 5.09 -55.57 -36.71
CA SER A 6 5.75 -54.35 -36.27
C SER A 6 5.24 -53.16 -37.09
N HIS A 7 4.34 -52.39 -36.48
CA HIS A 7 4.02 -51.03 -36.91
C HIS A 7 3.74 -50.21 -35.65
N ILE A 8 4.77 -49.50 -35.20
CA ILE A 8 4.69 -48.46 -34.18
C ILE A 8 4.24 -47.18 -34.91
N GLN A 9 3.08 -46.65 -34.53
CA GLN A 9 2.57 -45.38 -35.03
C GLN A 9 3.31 -44.22 -34.34
N HIS A 10 3.99 -43.40 -35.15
CA HIS A 10 4.51 -42.10 -34.73
C HIS A 10 3.37 -41.10 -34.55
N PHE A 11 3.17 -40.60 -33.33
CA PHE A 11 2.28 -39.48 -33.05
C PHE A 11 3.08 -38.18 -33.11
N ASN A 12 2.75 -37.31 -34.07
CA ASN A 12 3.42 -36.03 -34.31
C ASN A 12 2.86 -34.94 -33.38
N ASN A 13 3.68 -34.49 -32.44
CA ASN A 13 3.35 -33.51 -31.40
C ASN A 13 3.63 -32.06 -31.89
N ASN A 14 2.76 -31.52 -32.74
CA ASN A 14 2.98 -30.19 -33.35
C ASN A 14 2.00 -29.10 -32.90
N GLN A 15 1.27 -29.29 -31.80
CA GLN A 15 0.32 -28.29 -31.27
C GLN A 15 0.67 -27.77 -29.87
N VAL A 16 1.81 -28.19 -29.29
CA VAL A 16 2.26 -27.78 -27.94
C VAL A 16 3.31 -26.65 -28.00
N MET A 17 3.81 -26.28 -29.19
CA MET A 17 4.89 -25.28 -29.31
C MET A 17 4.42 -23.81 -29.41
N SER A 18 3.12 -23.52 -29.55
CA SER A 18 2.64 -22.13 -29.66
C SER A 18 2.17 -21.52 -28.34
N SER A 19 1.78 -22.33 -27.35
CA SER A 19 1.32 -21.84 -26.03
C SER A 19 2.48 -21.42 -25.12
N ILE A 20 3.58 -22.16 -25.14
CA ILE A 20 4.77 -21.88 -24.31
C ILE A 20 5.37 -20.51 -24.64
N SER A 21 5.30 -20.09 -25.91
CA SER A 21 5.83 -18.81 -26.36
C SER A 21 5.02 -17.61 -25.84
N LEU A 22 3.71 -17.77 -25.65
CA LEU A 22 2.82 -16.72 -25.13
C LEU A 22 2.95 -16.57 -23.62
N GLU A 23 3.05 -17.68 -22.88
CA GLU A 23 3.28 -17.66 -21.43
C GLU A 23 4.66 -17.04 -21.11
N GLN A 24 5.72 -17.45 -21.85
CA GLN A 24 7.05 -16.82 -21.72
C GLN A 24 7.05 -15.34 -22.11
N GLN A 25 6.22 -14.91 -23.07
CA GLN A 25 6.08 -13.50 -23.41
C GLN A 25 5.33 -12.71 -22.32
N LEU A 26 4.31 -13.28 -21.68
CA LEU A 26 3.61 -12.67 -20.54
C LEU A 26 4.52 -12.54 -19.31
N GLU A 27 5.33 -13.56 -19.01
CA GLU A 27 6.36 -13.51 -17.97
C GLU A 27 7.38 -12.39 -18.28
N SER A 28 7.81 -12.27 -19.54
CA SER A 28 8.75 -11.22 -19.94
C SER A 28 8.17 -9.80 -19.89
N LEU A 29 6.83 -9.66 -19.93
CA LEU A 29 6.14 -8.39 -19.78
C LEU A 29 5.86 -8.05 -18.31
N SER A 30 5.62 -9.05 -17.45
CA SER A 30 5.54 -8.84 -16.01
C SER A 30 6.90 -8.44 -15.43
N GLU A 31 7.98 -9.09 -15.86
CA GLU A 31 9.36 -8.78 -15.44
C GLU A 31 9.85 -7.42 -15.98
N LYS A 32 9.43 -7.01 -17.19
CA LYS A 32 9.80 -5.69 -17.75
C LYS A 32 9.07 -4.51 -17.12
N LYS A 33 7.94 -4.71 -16.44
CA LYS A 33 7.29 -3.64 -15.66
C LYS A 33 8.03 -3.36 -14.34
N GLN A 34 8.87 -4.29 -13.88
CA GLN A 34 9.81 -4.13 -12.76
C GLN A 34 11.18 -3.61 -13.24
N GLN A 35 11.19 -2.69 -14.21
CA GLN A 35 12.41 -1.95 -14.51
C GLN A 35 12.66 -0.93 -13.39
N ASN A 36 13.30 -1.44 -12.32
CA ASN A 36 13.86 -0.79 -11.15
C ASN A 36 14.11 0.73 -11.30
N LYS A 37 13.09 1.54 -11.01
CA LYS A 37 13.32 2.87 -10.46
C LYS A 37 13.75 2.63 -9.01
N SER A 38 15.06 2.52 -8.76
CA SER A 38 15.59 2.50 -7.40
C SER A 38 15.33 3.87 -6.77
N MET A 39 14.11 4.05 -6.27
CA MET A 39 13.73 5.27 -5.56
C MET A 39 14.42 5.26 -4.21
N ASP A 40 15.30 6.23 -4.01
CA ASP A 40 15.91 6.49 -2.71
C ASP A 40 14.86 7.07 -1.77
N TYR A 41 14.35 6.22 -0.89
CA TYR A 41 13.39 6.58 0.16
C TYR A 41 14.06 7.15 1.43
N SER A 42 15.35 7.53 1.38
CA SER A 42 16.07 8.15 2.51
C SER A 42 15.37 9.37 3.11
N LYS A 43 14.47 10.02 2.37
CA LYS A 43 13.71 11.20 2.80
C LYS A 43 12.23 10.93 3.06
N ILE A 44 11.79 9.67 3.07
CA ILE A 44 10.37 9.30 3.16
C ILE A 44 9.69 9.88 4.40
N GLY A 45 10.37 9.92 5.55
CA GLY A 45 9.82 10.55 6.76
C GLY A 45 9.52 12.05 6.61
N ARG A 46 10.33 12.78 5.82
CA ARG A 46 10.05 14.19 5.52
C ARG A 46 8.90 14.34 4.52
N THR A 47 8.77 13.39 3.59
CA THR A 47 7.62 13.31 2.66
C THR A 47 6.34 13.07 3.45
N VAL A 48 6.31 12.10 4.37
CA VAL A 48 5.20 11.85 5.28
C VAL A 48 4.80 13.12 6.04
N LYS A 49 5.76 13.79 6.69
CA LYS A 49 5.49 15.06 7.38
C LYS A 49 4.86 16.10 6.45
N SER A 50 5.40 16.27 5.25
CA SER A 50 4.94 17.28 4.29
C SER A 50 3.52 16.96 3.78
N ALA A 51 3.23 15.69 3.49
CA ALA A 51 1.91 15.21 3.10
C ALA A 51 0.89 15.46 4.22
N LEU A 52 1.22 15.08 5.46
CA LEU A 52 0.36 15.29 6.62
C LEU A 52 0.04 16.77 6.88
N LEU A 53 1.05 17.65 6.83
CA LEU A 53 0.83 19.08 7.03
C LEU A 53 -0.04 19.69 5.94
N LYS A 54 0.14 19.26 4.69
CA LYS A 54 -0.69 19.71 3.57
C LYS A 54 -2.12 19.20 3.70
N ALA A 55 -2.32 17.91 3.94
CA ALA A 55 -3.64 17.34 4.17
C ALA A 55 -4.35 17.97 5.38
N GLN A 56 -3.60 18.34 6.43
CA GLN A 56 -4.14 19.05 7.59
C GLN A 56 -4.61 20.46 7.21
N ALA A 57 -3.82 21.21 6.43
CA ALA A 57 -4.22 22.52 5.93
C ALA A 57 -5.48 22.46 5.07
N GLU A 58 -5.69 21.35 4.37
CA GLU A 58 -6.87 21.06 3.54
C GLU A 58 -8.02 20.40 4.35
N SER A 59 -7.90 20.26 5.67
CA SER A 59 -8.89 19.62 6.56
C SER A 59 -9.25 18.17 6.18
N ARG A 60 -8.29 17.43 5.61
CA ARG A 60 -8.45 16.03 5.17
C ARG A 60 -7.89 15.00 6.15
N VAL A 61 -7.39 15.41 7.30
CA VAL A 61 -6.77 14.49 8.27
C VAL A 61 -7.73 14.19 9.42
N ILE A 62 -8.01 12.91 9.64
CA ILE A 62 -8.69 12.41 10.84
C ILE A 62 -7.63 11.87 11.78
N VAL A 63 -7.60 12.35 13.01
CA VAL A 63 -6.56 11.98 13.98
C VAL A 63 -7.14 11.08 15.06
N GLY A 64 -6.43 10.01 15.36
CA GLY A 64 -6.70 9.08 16.45
C GLY A 64 -7.36 7.78 16.00
N LEU A 65 -7.02 6.71 16.72
CA LEU A 65 -7.44 5.34 16.42
C LEU A 65 -8.96 5.17 16.42
N SER A 66 -9.63 5.67 17.48
CA SER A 66 -11.09 5.57 17.59
C SER A 66 -11.81 6.33 16.48
N ALA A 67 -11.33 7.51 16.10
CA ALA A 67 -11.92 8.32 15.03
C ALA A 67 -11.70 7.66 13.66
N ALA A 68 -10.50 7.11 13.42
CA ALA A 68 -10.19 6.35 12.21
C ALA A 68 -11.15 5.16 12.04
N ILE A 69 -11.30 4.33 13.08
CA ILE A 69 -12.22 3.18 13.05
C ILE A 69 -13.66 3.63 12.75
N GLN A 70 -14.13 4.72 13.37
CA GLN A 70 -15.48 5.22 13.14
C GLN A 70 -15.71 5.66 11.69
N VAL A 71 -14.73 6.31 11.05
CA VAL A 71 -14.84 6.72 9.65
C VAL A 71 -14.83 5.51 8.74
N LEU A 72 -13.85 4.62 8.91
CA LEU A 72 -13.68 3.42 8.09
C LEU A 72 -14.85 2.45 8.19
N SER A 73 -15.47 2.35 9.37
CA SER A 73 -16.68 1.52 9.56
C SER A 73 -17.91 2.01 8.77
N LYS A 74 -17.91 3.27 8.32
CA LYS A 74 -19.03 3.89 7.61
C LYS A 74 -18.76 4.07 6.12
N SER A 75 -17.55 4.50 5.77
CA SER A 75 -17.16 4.87 4.40
C SER A 75 -15.63 4.77 4.29
N PRO A 76 -15.09 3.57 4.00
CA PRO A 76 -13.66 3.38 3.81
C PRO A 76 -13.14 4.00 2.50
N GLU A 77 -13.98 4.08 1.45
CA GLU A 77 -13.61 4.48 0.10
C GLU A 77 -13.04 5.91 -0.01
N GLY A 78 -13.40 6.78 0.94
CA GLY A 78 -12.88 8.15 1.02
C GLY A 78 -11.48 8.27 1.63
N SER A 79 -10.91 7.18 2.15
CA SER A 79 -9.60 7.18 2.81
C SER A 79 -8.49 6.78 1.84
N LEU A 80 -7.39 7.54 1.84
CA LEU A 80 -6.22 7.31 0.99
C LEU A 80 -5.09 6.62 1.76
N PHE A 81 -4.67 7.22 2.87
CA PHE A 81 -3.61 6.68 3.72
C PHE A 81 -4.11 6.42 5.14
N CYS A 82 -3.62 5.35 5.75
CA CYS A 82 -3.69 5.08 7.18
C CYS A 82 -2.27 5.04 7.74
N LEU A 83 -1.92 6.02 8.57
CA LEU A 83 -0.63 6.06 9.23
C LEU A 83 -0.77 5.48 10.62
N MET A 84 0.08 4.52 10.96
CA MET A 84 0.03 3.80 12.23
C MET A 84 1.41 3.81 12.88
N ALA A 85 1.50 4.43 14.04
CA ALA A 85 2.71 4.41 14.84
C ALA A 85 2.92 3.02 15.44
N MET A 86 4.20 2.67 15.65
CA MET A 86 4.50 1.43 16.36
C MET A 86 3.87 1.43 17.75
N PRO A 87 3.19 0.34 18.13
CA PRO A 87 2.52 0.23 19.42
C PRO A 87 3.55 0.30 20.54
N GLN A 88 3.16 0.94 21.64
CA GLN A 88 3.98 0.97 22.84
C GLN A 88 3.97 -0.39 23.54
N VAL A 89 5.12 -0.80 24.07
CA VAL A 89 5.25 -2.06 24.79
C VAL A 89 4.31 -2.05 26.01
N GLY A 90 3.46 -3.06 26.13
CA GLY A 90 2.55 -3.23 27.27
C GLY A 90 1.10 -2.80 27.02
N ASP A 91 0.78 -2.20 25.86
CA ASP A 91 -0.61 -1.92 25.46
C ASP A 91 -1.12 -2.93 24.43
N SER A 92 -1.40 -4.15 24.91
CA SER A 92 -1.88 -5.23 24.05
C SER A 92 -3.24 -4.92 23.41
N ALA A 93 -4.10 -4.13 24.06
CA ALA A 93 -5.41 -3.79 23.52
C ALA A 93 -5.27 -2.86 22.32
N THR A 94 -4.45 -1.81 22.41
CA THR A 94 -4.16 -0.93 21.27
C THR A 94 -3.47 -1.70 20.15
N HIS A 95 -2.51 -2.57 20.48
CA HIS A 95 -1.85 -3.41 19.48
C HIS A 95 -2.83 -4.30 18.72
N MET A 96 -3.80 -4.92 19.40
CA MET A 96 -4.84 -5.72 18.74
C MET A 96 -5.68 -4.87 17.78
N HIS A 97 -6.14 -3.69 18.20
CA HIS A 97 -6.90 -2.79 17.32
C HIS A 97 -6.08 -2.32 16.12
N GLU A 98 -4.79 -2.08 16.29
CA GLU A 98 -3.89 -1.67 15.21
C GLU A 98 -3.70 -2.79 14.18
N VAL A 99 -3.54 -4.05 14.62
CA VAL A 99 -3.46 -5.21 13.71
C VAL A 99 -4.77 -5.38 12.93
N LEU A 100 -5.92 -5.24 13.59
CA LEU A 100 -7.23 -5.34 12.94
C LEU A 100 -7.45 -4.20 11.93
N LEU A 101 -7.10 -2.98 12.31
CA LEU A 101 -7.23 -1.81 11.46
C LEU A 101 -6.31 -1.90 10.23
N GLU A 102 -5.08 -2.38 10.40
CA GLU A 102 -4.15 -2.63 9.30
C GLU A 102 -4.73 -3.63 8.29
N ALA A 103 -5.22 -4.79 8.76
CA ALA A 103 -5.87 -5.76 7.90
C ALA A 103 -7.07 -5.17 7.14
N PHE A 104 -7.91 -4.41 7.84
CA PHE A 104 -9.05 -3.73 7.25
C PHE A 104 -8.62 -2.73 6.16
N CYS A 105 -7.56 -1.96 6.38
CA CYS A 105 -7.04 -1.03 5.39
C CYS A 105 -6.58 -1.75 4.12
N TYR A 106 -5.85 -2.87 4.23
CA TYR A 106 -5.45 -3.65 3.07
C TYR A 106 -6.63 -4.22 2.29
N GLU A 107 -7.67 -4.70 2.98
CA GLU A 107 -8.87 -5.23 2.32
C GLU A 107 -9.67 -4.15 1.55
N ASN A 108 -9.50 -2.88 1.89
CA ASN A 108 -10.23 -1.75 1.31
C ASN A 108 -9.34 -0.83 0.45
N ASP A 109 -8.18 -1.32 0.01
CA ASP A 109 -7.24 -0.56 -0.85
C ASP A 109 -6.80 0.79 -0.23
N ILE A 110 -6.64 0.82 1.10
CA ILE A 110 -6.12 1.98 1.84
C ILE A 110 -4.65 1.73 2.14
N TYR A 111 -3.79 2.62 1.66
CA TYR A 111 -2.35 2.49 1.86
C TYR A 111 -1.96 2.67 3.32
N VAL A 112 -1.35 1.64 3.91
CA VAL A 112 -0.85 1.66 5.29
C VAL A 112 0.60 2.13 5.32
N ILE A 113 0.92 3.08 6.20
CA ILE A 113 2.28 3.54 6.46
C ILE A 113 2.59 3.37 7.94
N LYS A 114 3.50 2.46 8.26
CA LYS A 114 4.01 2.29 9.63
C LYS A 114 5.02 3.38 9.96
N VAL A 115 4.89 4.03 11.11
CA VAL A 115 5.79 5.08 11.58
C VAL A 115 6.41 4.74 12.93
N ASP A 116 7.60 5.29 13.19
CA ASP A 116 8.43 4.88 14.32
C ASP A 116 7.87 5.22 15.70
N CYS A 117 7.19 6.36 15.88
CA CYS A 117 6.67 6.70 17.20
C CYS A 117 5.42 7.62 17.22
N PRO A 118 4.48 7.36 18.15
CA PRO A 118 3.24 8.11 18.26
C PRO A 118 3.48 9.57 18.69
N SER A 119 4.52 9.83 19.49
CA SER A 119 4.87 11.19 19.94
C SER A 119 5.25 12.11 18.78
N LYS A 120 6.06 11.64 17.82
CA LYS A 120 6.43 12.45 16.64
C LYS A 120 5.23 12.67 15.73
N LEU A 121 4.42 11.63 15.51
CA LEU A 121 3.19 11.74 14.73
C LEU A 121 2.25 12.79 15.32
N SER A 122 1.97 12.70 16.62
CA SER A 122 1.12 13.65 17.35
C SER A 122 1.62 15.08 17.22
N ARG A 123 2.93 15.29 17.36
CA ARG A 123 3.55 16.62 17.27
C ARG A 123 3.53 17.19 15.85
N ILE A 124 3.71 16.36 14.81
CA ILE A 124 3.51 16.78 13.41
C ILE A 124 2.07 17.23 13.19
N LEU A 125 1.11 16.53 13.79
CA LEU A 125 -0.32 16.83 13.71
C LEU A 125 -0.78 17.95 14.66
N GLY A 126 0.13 18.57 15.42
CA GLY A 126 -0.18 19.65 16.36
C GLY A 126 -1.06 19.22 17.54
N LYS A 127 -1.03 17.94 17.92
CA LYS A 127 -1.80 17.40 19.05
C LYS A 127 -1.00 17.44 20.35
N THR A 128 -1.68 17.74 21.44
CA THR A 128 -1.14 17.72 22.81
C THR A 128 -1.32 16.36 23.50
N VAL A 129 -2.22 15.53 22.97
CA VAL A 129 -2.47 14.16 23.41
C VAL A 129 -1.74 13.21 22.46
N LEU A 130 -1.30 12.07 22.98
CA LEU A 130 -0.67 11.02 22.20
C LEU A 130 -1.69 10.32 21.30
N GLU A 131 -1.39 10.30 20.01
CA GLU A 131 -2.18 9.68 18.95
C GLU A 131 -1.29 8.68 18.22
N SER A 132 -1.72 7.42 18.15
CA SER A 132 -0.98 6.36 17.44
C SER A 132 -1.41 6.21 15.98
N CYS A 133 -2.47 6.89 15.54
CA CYS A 133 -3.04 6.67 14.22
C CYS A 133 -3.57 7.97 13.61
N CYS A 134 -3.52 8.10 12.28
CA CYS A 134 -4.31 9.07 11.55
C CYS A 134 -4.68 8.57 10.15
N LEU A 135 -5.79 9.09 9.62
CA LEU A 135 -6.21 8.87 8.24
C LEU A 135 -6.05 10.14 7.43
N VAL A 136 -5.66 9.98 6.17
CA VAL A 136 -5.69 11.03 5.16
C VAL A 136 -6.81 10.70 4.18
N GLN A 137 -7.77 11.61 4.02
CA GLN A 137 -8.87 11.45 3.06
C GLN A 137 -8.43 11.84 1.64
N LYS A 138 -9.02 11.18 0.64
CA LYS A 138 -8.89 11.53 -0.78
C LYS A 138 -9.47 12.92 -1.04
N THR A 139 -8.97 13.60 -2.06
CA THR A 139 -9.55 14.85 -2.54
C THR A 139 -10.70 14.53 -3.51
N TRP A 140 -11.95 14.74 -3.10
CA TRP A 140 -13.09 14.61 -4.02
C TRP A 140 -13.31 15.94 -4.76
N THR A 141 -12.72 16.09 -5.94
CA THR A 141 -13.12 17.17 -6.84
C THR A 141 -14.44 16.77 -7.48
N GLY A 142 -15.55 17.32 -6.99
CA GLY A 142 -16.92 16.99 -7.43
C GLY A 142 -17.27 17.39 -8.87
N ALA A 143 -16.29 17.48 -9.76
CA ALA A 143 -16.46 17.82 -11.17
C ALA A 143 -15.47 16.97 -11.97
N GLU A 144 -15.85 15.73 -12.27
CA GLU A 144 -15.60 15.02 -13.54
C GLU A 144 -16.04 13.57 -13.37
N GLU A 145 -16.86 13.07 -14.30
CA GLU A 145 -17.29 11.67 -14.40
C GLU A 145 -16.13 10.71 -14.77
N SER A 146 -14.89 11.20 -14.68
CA SER A 146 -13.63 10.46 -14.85
C SER A 146 -12.93 10.47 -13.48
N GLY A 147 -13.23 9.50 -12.62
CA GLY A 147 -12.80 9.44 -11.23
C GLY A 147 -11.29 9.20 -11.01
N GLU A 148 -10.43 10.07 -11.53
CA GLU A 148 -9.00 10.03 -11.26
C GLU A 148 -8.69 10.69 -9.91
N GLU A 149 -8.07 9.93 -9.01
CA GLU A 149 -7.61 10.43 -7.72
C GLU A 149 -6.54 11.51 -7.91
N GLN A 150 -6.82 12.74 -7.49
CA GLN A 150 -5.88 13.84 -7.65
C GLN A 150 -4.86 13.85 -6.51
N LEU A 151 -3.80 13.07 -6.69
CA LEU A 151 -2.68 13.03 -5.76
C LEU A 151 -1.77 14.25 -5.94
N ASN A 152 -1.26 14.77 -4.84
CA ASN A 152 -0.14 15.70 -4.92
C ASN A 152 1.21 14.94 -4.97
N LYS A 153 2.28 15.64 -5.34
CA LYS A 153 3.64 15.06 -5.45
C LYS A 153 4.11 14.27 -4.23
N GLN A 154 3.71 14.69 -3.03
CA GLN A 154 4.06 13.95 -1.81
C GLN A 154 3.23 12.69 -1.67
N GLU A 155 1.93 12.76 -1.94
CA GLU A 155 1.02 11.61 -1.93
C GLU A 155 1.41 10.59 -3.02
N GLU A 156 1.71 11.01 -4.24
CA GLU A 156 2.25 10.14 -5.31
C GLU A 156 3.50 9.38 -4.86
N MET A 157 4.44 10.07 -4.21
CA MET A 157 5.67 9.44 -3.70
C MET A 157 5.38 8.46 -2.56
N LEU A 158 4.35 8.69 -1.76
CA LEU A 158 3.93 7.76 -0.70
C LEU A 158 3.20 6.55 -1.29
N VAL A 159 2.43 6.71 -2.35
CA VAL A 159 1.84 5.59 -3.11
C VAL A 159 2.96 4.73 -3.70
N ASP A 160 3.89 5.32 -4.44
CA ASP A 160 5.07 4.62 -5.01
C ASP A 160 5.83 3.85 -3.90
N TYR A 161 5.96 4.45 -2.71
CA TYR A 161 6.59 3.81 -1.56
C TYR A 161 5.79 2.61 -1.06
N CYS A 162 4.48 2.76 -0.83
CA CYS A 162 3.65 1.67 -0.35
C CYS A 162 3.60 0.50 -1.34
N GLU A 163 3.49 0.78 -2.64
CA GLU A 163 3.48 -0.24 -3.70
C GLU A 163 4.81 -0.99 -3.79
N ALA A 164 5.94 -0.29 -3.60
CA ALA A 164 7.26 -0.94 -3.59
C ALA A 164 7.43 -1.96 -2.45
N TYR A 165 6.63 -1.88 -1.40
CA TYR A 165 6.67 -2.79 -0.25
C TYR A 165 5.36 -3.55 -0.04
N TRP A 166 4.46 -3.58 -1.03
CA TRP A 166 3.14 -4.19 -0.89
C TRP A 166 3.19 -5.68 -0.53
N ASP A 167 4.06 -6.44 -1.22
CA ASP A 167 4.24 -7.88 -0.98
C ASP A 167 5.34 -8.18 0.06
N ALA A 168 5.85 -7.16 0.76
CA ALA A 168 6.92 -7.37 1.74
C ALA A 168 6.36 -8.13 2.96
N PRO A 169 7.06 -9.17 3.47
CA PRO A 169 6.61 -9.93 4.64
C PRO A 169 6.55 -9.07 5.92
N GLN A 170 7.29 -7.95 5.92
CA GLN A 170 7.21 -6.93 6.95
C GLN A 170 7.33 -5.56 6.29
N HIS A 171 6.34 -4.70 6.50
CA HIS A 171 6.39 -3.34 6.01
C HIS A 171 7.49 -2.54 6.73
N PRO A 172 8.30 -1.76 6.01
CA PRO A 172 9.30 -0.90 6.62
C PRO A 172 8.66 0.15 7.53
N ILE A 173 9.32 0.44 8.64
CA ILE A 173 8.92 1.49 9.58
C ILE A 173 9.56 2.80 9.12
N VAL A 174 8.73 3.80 8.85
CA VAL A 174 9.19 5.14 8.49
C VAL A 174 9.63 5.92 9.73
N GLU A 175 10.89 6.33 9.76
CA GLU A 175 11.39 7.23 10.79
C GLU A 175 10.91 8.67 10.55
N LEU A 176 10.05 9.16 11.43
CA LEU A 176 9.58 10.54 11.35
C LEU A 176 10.68 11.52 11.79
N PRO A 177 10.77 12.70 11.14
CA PRO A 177 11.70 13.75 11.55
C PRO A 177 11.32 14.29 12.93
N VAL A 178 12.33 14.66 13.71
CA VAL A 178 12.13 15.39 14.97
C VAL A 178 11.56 16.76 14.64
N VAL A 179 10.42 17.08 15.27
CA VAL A 179 9.69 18.35 15.21
C VAL A 179 9.90 19.13 16.50
#